data_AF-A0A4R0FTW5-F1
#
_entry.id   AF-A0A4R0FTW5-F1
#
_cell.length_a   1.000
_cell.length_b   1.000
_cell.length_c   1.000
_cell.angle_alpha   90.00
_cell.angle_beta   90.00
_cell.angle_gamma   90.00
#
_symmetry.space_group_name_H-M   'P 1'
#
loop_
_entity.id
_entity.type
_entity.pdbx_description
1 polymer ?
#
loop_
_entity_poly.entity_id
_entity_poly.type
_entity_poly.pdbx_seq_one_letter_code
_entity_poly.pdbx_strand_id
1 'polypeptide(L)' 'MVRRADKAVIYSFPAEGRYLVYRVNGIISLRPLLEEEEIFTLNGFMQFAKRLGYRVTPPSDIILS' A
#
# COMPACT_ATOMS: atom_id res chain seq x y z
N MET A 1 11.26 8.00 -4.62
CA MET A 1 9.95 8.25 -5.24
C MET A 1 10.15 8.76 -6.65
N VAL A 2 9.43 8.18 -7.61
CA VAL A 2 9.54 8.53 -9.03
C VAL A 2 8.17 9.01 -9.50
N ARG A 3 8.12 10.17 -10.16
CA ARG A 3 6.89 10.67 -10.76
C ARG A 3 6.53 9.81 -11.97
N ARG A 4 5.29 9.32 -12.03
CA ARG A 4 4.87 8.37 -13.09
C ARG A 4 4.94 8.97 -14.49
N ALA A 5 4.57 10.25 -14.65
CA ALA A 5 4.41 10.92 -15.93
C ALA A 5 5.69 11.00 -16.76
N ASP A 6 6.81 11.31 -16.11
CA ASP A 6 8.09 11.62 -16.78
C ASP A 6 9.27 10.85 -16.20
N LYS A 7 9.03 9.94 -15.26
CA LYS A 7 10.04 9.14 -14.57
C LYS A 7 11.08 9.95 -13.81
N ALA A 8 10.80 11.23 -13.53
CA ALA A 8 11.68 12.07 -12.75
C ALA A 8 11.76 11.57 -11.31
N VAL A 9 12.98 11.45 -10.78
CA VAL A 9 13.21 11.22 -9.35
C VAL A 9 12.84 12.51 -8.62
N ILE A 10 11.80 12.44 -7.78
CA ILE A 10 11.29 13.59 -7.02
C ILE A 10 11.74 13.57 -5.56
N TYR A 11 12.19 12.40 -5.07
CA TYR A 11 12.69 12.23 -3.71
C TYR A 11 13.52 10.95 -3.60
N SER A 12 14.62 10.98 -2.88
CA SER A 12 15.46 9.83 -2.55
C SER A 12 15.95 9.96 -1.12
N PHE A 13 15.98 8.86 -0.39
CA PHE A 13 16.50 8.81 0.98
C PHE A 13 17.14 7.43 1.21
N PRO A 14 18.22 7.37 1.99
CA PRO A 14 18.82 6.10 2.38
C PRO A 14 17.88 5.39 3.36
N ALA A 15 17.48 4.16 3.03
CA ALA A 15 16.63 3.34 3.88
C ALA A 15 16.86 1.86 3.60
N GLU A 16 16.83 1.06 4.66
CA GLU A 16 16.83 -0.40 4.63
C GLU A 16 15.48 -0.92 5.14
N GLY A 17 14.90 -1.90 4.45
CA GLY A 17 13.63 -2.53 4.83
C GLY A 17 12.38 -1.89 4.20
N ARG A 18 11.22 -2.08 4.85
CA ARG A 18 9.90 -1.65 4.38
C ARG A 18 9.40 -0.45 5.20
N TYR A 19 8.84 0.56 4.54
CA TYR A 19 8.39 1.82 5.16
C TYR A 19 6.97 2.18 4.75
N LEU A 20 6.23 2.78 5.68
CA LEU A 20 5.01 3.51 5.41
C LEU A 20 5.38 4.92 4.94
N VAL A 21 4.83 5.34 3.80
CA VAL A 21 4.96 6.70 3.28
C VAL A 21 3.57 7.31 3.17
N TYR A 22 3.35 8.43 3.86
CA TYR A 22 2.06 9.13 3.84
C TYR A 22 2.26 10.64 3.77
N ARG A 23 1.23 11.32 3.25
CA ARG A 23 1.21 12.78 3.14
C ARG A 23 -0.02 13.33 3.85
N VAL A 24 0.19 14.24 4.81
CA VAL A 24 -0.87 14.93 5.55
C VAL A 24 -0.55 16.42 5.55
N ASN A 25 -1.51 17.25 5.16
CA ASN A 25 -1.35 18.72 5.10
C ASN A 25 -0.09 19.19 4.35
N GLY A 26 0.27 18.50 3.27
CA GLY A 26 1.44 18.83 2.46
C GLY A 26 2.76 18.25 2.97
N ILE A 27 2.83 17.80 4.23
CA ILE A 27 4.02 17.19 4.85
C ILE A 27 4.08 15.72 4.48
N ILE A 28 5.26 15.27 4.02
CA ILE A 28 5.56 13.86 3.77
C ILE A 28 6.24 13.30 5.01
N SER A 29 5.71 12.19 5.53
CA SER A 29 6.27 11.48 6.67
C SER A 29 6.57 10.03 6.28
N LEU A 30 7.67 9.52 6.83
CA LEU A 30 8.16 8.18 6.58
C LEU A 30 8.42 7.48 7.90
N ARG A 31 7.98 6.24 8.05
CA ARG A 31 8.23 5.41 9.24
C ARG A 31 8.49 3.96 8.81
N PRO A 32 9.48 3.25 9.39
CA PRO A 32 9.61 1.81 9.21
C PRO A 32 8.31 1.10 9.58
N LEU A 33 7.97 0.01 8.89
CA LEU A 33 6.85 -0.83 9.33
C LEU A 33 7.16 -1.48 10.68
N LEU A 34 6.14 -1.61 11.52
CA LEU A 34 6.22 -2.44 12.72
C LEU A 34 6.25 -3.92 12.34
N GLU A 35 6.69 -4.78 13.26
CA GLU A 35 6.76 -6.23 13.02
C GLU A 35 5.38 -6.84 12.73
N GLU A 36 4.33 -6.28 13.35
CA GLU A 36 2.93 -6.65 13.15
C GLU A 36 2.28 -6.03 11.91
N GLU A 37 2.95 -5.11 11.21
CA GLU A 37 2.43 -4.46 10.01
C GLU A 37 2.90 -5.20 8.74
N GLU A 38 1.94 -5.61 7.89
CA GLU A 38 2.24 -6.29 6.63
C GLU A 38 1.62 -5.57 5.41
N ILE A 39 2.38 -5.53 4.32
CA ILE A 39 1.91 -4.99 3.04
C ILE A 39 1.27 -6.12 2.25
N PHE A 40 -0.02 -5.98 1.98
CA PHE A 40 -0.74 -6.89 1.11
C PHE A 40 -1.04 -6.22 -0.23
N THR A 41 -0.92 -6.99 -1.32
CA THR A 41 -1.71 -6.70 -2.53
C THR A 41 -3.18 -6.95 -2.22
N LEU A 42 -4.11 -6.37 -2.99
CA LEU A 42 -5.54 -6.65 -2.79
C LEU A 42 -5.83 -8.16 -2.80
N ASN A 43 -5.23 -8.89 -3.76
CA ASN A 43 -5.36 -10.34 -3.82
C ASN A 43 -4.75 -11.03 -2.59
N GLY A 44 -3.57 -10.59 -2.15
CA GLY A 44 -2.92 -11.09 -0.93
C GLY A 44 -3.80 -10.91 0.30
N PHE A 45 -4.42 -9.73 0.45
CA PHE A 45 -5.34 -9.44 1.54
C PHE A 45 -6.58 -10.32 1.48
N MET A 46 -7.18 -10.51 0.30
CA MET A 46 -8.34 -11.39 0.13
C MET A 46 -8.02 -12.84 0.54
N GLN A 47 -6.83 -13.35 0.20
CA GLN A 47 -6.41 -14.69 0.61
C GLN A 47 -6.15 -14.77 2.11
N PHE A 48 -5.53 -13.75 2.69
CA PHE A 48 -5.32 -13.64 4.13
C PHE A 48 -6.65 -13.65 4.90
N ALA A 49 -7.62 -12.82 4.49
CA ALA A 49 -8.94 -12.77 5.10
C ALA A 49 -9.66 -14.13 5.06
N LYS A 50 -9.58 -14.84 3.92
CA LYS A 50 -10.14 -16.21 3.80
C LYS A 50 -9.49 -17.19 4.79
N ARG A 51 -8.17 -17.12 4.99
CA ARG A 51 -7.45 -17.97 5.96
C ARG A 51 -7.86 -17.69 7.40
N LEU A 52 -8.26 -16.44 7.70
CA LEU A 52 -8.82 -16.06 9.00
C LEU A 52 -10.30 -16.47 9.17
N GLY A 53 -10.91 -17.14 8.19
CA GLY A 53 -12.30 -17.61 8.24
C GLY A 53 -13.33 -16.59 7.74
N TYR A 54 -12.90 -15.45 7.20
CA TYR A 54 -13.83 -14.48 6.61
C TYR A 54 -14.33 -14.96 5.24
N ARG A 55 -15.63 -14.74 4.99
CA ARG A 55 -16.22 -14.92 3.66
C ARG A 55 -16.01 -13.65 2.84
N VAL A 56 -15.07 -13.71 1.90
CA VAL A 56 -14.84 -12.62 0.94
C VAL A 56 -15.85 -12.73 -0.20
N THR A 57 -16.75 -11.76 -0.32
CA THR A 57 -17.64 -11.63 -1.48
C THR A 57 -16.90 -10.96 -2.63
N PRO A 58 -17.01 -11.46 -3.88
CA PRO A 58 -16.48 -10.74 -5.02
C PRO A 58 -17.14 -9.35 -5.11
N PRO A 59 -16.49 -8.37 -5.77
CA PRO A 59 -17.12 -7.08 -6.02
C PRO A 59 -18.49 -7.31 -6.66
N SER A 60 -19.55 -6.77 -6.06
CA SER A 60 -20.83 -6.65 -6.76
C SER A 60 -20.60 -5.73 -7.95
N ASP A 61 -21.03 -6.12 -9.14
CA ASP A 61 -20.78 -5.45 -10.42
C ASP A 61 -21.22 -3.97 -10.48
N ILE A 62 -20.52 -3.08 -9.79
CA ILE A 62 -20.54 -1.64 -10.04
C ILE A 62 -19.22 -1.34 -10.74
N ILE A 63 -19.14 -1.77 -12.00
CA ILE A 63 -18.22 -1.18 -12.97
C ILE A 63 -18.84 0.17 -13.34
N LEU A 64 -18.32 1.26 -12.78
CA LEU A 64 -18.56 2.58 -13.36
C LEU A 64 -17.78 2.63 -14.68
N SER A 65 -18.50 2.40 -15.78
CA SER A 65 -18.07 2.70 -17.15
C SER A 65 -17.84 4.19 -17.37
#